data_AF-A0A540MIN5-F1
#
_entry.id   AF-A0A540MIN5-F1
#
_cell.length_a   1.000
_cell.length_b   1.000
_cell.length_c   1.000
_cell.angle_alpha   90.00
_cell.angle_beta   90.00
_cell.angle_gamma   90.00
#
_symmetry.space_group_name_H-M   'P 1'
#
loop_
_entity.id
_entity.type
_entity.pdbx_description
1 polymer ?
#
loop_
_entity_poly.entity_id
_entity_poly.type
_entity_poly.pdbx_seq_one_letter_code
_entity_poly.pdbx_strand_id
1 'polypeptide(L)'
;MNRGLAGDRRGVVPASGFSFSAQQIWKVIKENKDLDLPAHKVMVATVRCEEIANQKFKQLVHDEGWLALQEAVETGPVRGFGQRLSSILATYLSEWSSKFKMKLVKGSVGLGVFVYPAYSAILGHLRSKALEDFQVRLEQSLNKGEGFASSVCTCAQSSMLEFEKGCTDAAIQQTNWDASKVREKLRHDIDAHASSVRSAKLAELNSNYEKKLSSSLSGPVEALLETGANNTWASIRKLLNHETEVAVSEFSTAVANFELDNETVAKMKQHLKDYARNVVETKAREEAGKIMIHMKDR
;
A
#
# COMPACT_ATOMS: atom_id res chain seq x y z
N MET A 1 -56.89 82.55 27.34
CA MET A 1 -55.95 82.20 26.25
C MET A 1 -54.56 82.13 26.86
N ASN A 2 -53.76 81.07 26.89
CA ASN A 2 -53.82 79.71 26.39
C ASN A 2 -53.10 78.82 27.42
N ARG A 3 -53.64 77.63 27.70
CA ARG A 3 -52.93 76.57 28.43
C ARG A 3 -51.79 76.05 27.55
N GLY A 4 -50.60 75.85 28.11
CA GLY A 4 -49.43 75.31 27.42
C GLY A 4 -48.60 74.39 28.31
N LEU A 5 -49.12 73.19 28.54
CA LEU A 5 -48.41 71.92 28.79
C LEU A 5 -47.16 71.97 29.69
N ALA A 6 -47.39 71.95 31.00
CA ALA A 6 -46.49 71.29 31.93
C ALA A 6 -46.58 69.77 31.70
N GLY A 7 -45.77 69.26 30.78
CA GLY A 7 -45.74 67.85 30.43
C GLY A 7 -44.40 67.51 29.79
N ASP A 8 -43.61 66.75 30.53
CA ASP A 8 -42.45 65.98 30.05
C ASP A 8 -41.15 66.73 29.72
N ARG A 9 -40.36 67.04 30.76
CA ARG A 9 -38.96 67.53 30.63
C ARG A 9 -37.92 66.56 31.22
N ARG A 10 -38.19 65.25 31.28
CA ARG A 10 -37.21 64.25 31.79
C ARG A 10 -36.13 63.87 30.76
N GLY A 11 -35.62 64.85 30.01
CA GLY A 11 -34.59 64.63 28.98
C GLY A 11 -34.04 65.91 28.35
N VAL A 12 -34.27 67.08 28.94
CA VAL A 12 -33.82 68.35 28.35
C VAL A 12 -32.35 68.58 28.67
N VAL A 13 -31.48 68.40 27.68
CA VAL A 13 -30.04 68.66 27.78
C VAL A 13 -29.80 70.16 27.48
N PRO A 14 -29.13 70.92 28.37
CA PRO A 14 -28.74 72.31 28.09
C PRO A 14 -27.88 72.39 26.82
N ALA A 15 -28.01 73.46 26.04
CA ALA A 15 -27.27 73.63 24.78
C ALA A 15 -25.74 73.47 24.95
N SER A 16 -25.20 73.89 26.09
CA SER A 16 -23.78 73.74 26.46
C SER A 16 -23.33 72.29 26.70
N GLY A 17 -24.24 71.39 27.08
CA GLY A 17 -23.98 69.97 27.32
C GLY A 17 -24.39 69.05 26.17
N PHE A 18 -25.03 69.59 25.13
CA PHE A 18 -25.57 68.81 24.02
C PHE A 18 -24.46 68.11 23.22
N SER A 19 -23.34 68.79 22.95
CA SER A 19 -22.21 68.20 22.22
C SER A 19 -21.63 66.97 22.93
N PHE A 20 -21.44 67.07 24.25
CA PHE A 20 -20.95 65.96 25.07
C PHE A 20 -21.98 64.82 25.14
N SER A 21 -23.25 65.14 25.37
CA SER A 21 -24.33 64.15 25.40
C SER A 21 -24.46 63.41 24.07
N ALA A 22 -24.46 64.13 22.94
CA ALA A 22 -24.50 63.54 21.61
C ALA A 22 -23.27 62.67 21.30
N GLN A 23 -22.07 63.07 21.74
CA GLN A 23 -20.86 62.25 21.61
C GLN A 23 -20.95 60.95 22.42
N GLN A 24 -21.47 60.98 23.65
CA GLN A 24 -21.66 59.77 24.46
C GLN A 24 -22.73 58.85 23.87
N ILE A 25 -23.86 59.40 23.39
CA ILE A 25 -24.90 58.64 22.69
C ILE A 25 -24.32 57.98 21.43
N TRP A 26 -23.55 58.73 20.63
CA TRP A 26 -22.91 58.20 19.43
C TRP A 26 -21.89 57.10 19.75
N LYS A 27 -21.11 57.26 20.83
CA LYS A 27 -20.18 56.23 21.31
C LYS A 27 -20.92 54.96 21.69
N VAL A 28 -22.02 55.06 22.44
CA VAL A 28 -22.87 53.92 22.82
C VAL A 28 -23.45 53.24 21.58
N ILE A 29 -23.97 54.00 20.60
CA ILE A 29 -24.50 53.43 19.35
C ILE A 29 -23.40 52.70 18.56
N LYS A 30 -22.20 53.27 18.49
CA LYS A 30 -21.07 52.71 17.73
C LYS A 30 -20.46 51.46 18.37
N GLU A 31 -20.46 51.40 19.70
CA GLU A 31 -19.89 50.27 20.47
C GLU A 31 -20.93 49.17 20.77
N ASN A 32 -22.21 49.38 20.42
CA ASN A 32 -23.26 48.41 20.64
C ASN A 32 -23.17 47.24 19.65
N LYS A 33 -22.69 46.10 20.14
CA LYS A 33 -22.57 44.85 19.37
C LYS A 33 -23.91 44.31 18.87
N ASP A 34 -25.03 44.66 19.50
CA ASP A 34 -26.37 44.23 19.07
C ASP A 34 -26.86 45.02 17.83
N LEU A 35 -26.22 46.16 17.54
CA LEU A 35 -26.46 46.96 16.32
C LEU A 35 -25.52 46.59 15.16
N ASP A 36 -24.68 45.56 15.29
CA ASP A 36 -23.88 45.01 14.18
C ASP A 36 -24.77 44.26 13.17
N LEU A 37 -25.59 45.03 12.45
CA LEU A 37 -26.49 44.57 11.39
C LEU A 37 -25.79 43.73 10.30
N PRO A 38 -24.52 44.00 9.90
CA PRO A 38 -23.78 43.13 9.01
C PRO A 38 -23.53 41.74 9.61
N ALA A 39 -23.22 41.65 10.91
CA ALA A 39 -23.01 40.38 11.59
C ALA A 39 -24.31 39.57 11.69
N HIS A 40 -25.43 40.22 12.01
CA HIS A 40 -26.74 39.56 12.05
C HIS A 40 -27.18 39.05 10.66
N LYS A 41 -27.00 39.84 9.59
CA LYS A 41 -27.29 39.40 8.21
C LYS A 41 -26.41 38.22 7.78
N VAL A 42 -25.12 38.23 8.14
CA VAL A 42 -24.20 37.12 7.88
C VAL A 42 -24.62 35.88 8.66
N MET A 43 -25.05 36.03 9.92
CA MET A 43 -25.53 34.93 10.76
C MET A 43 -26.79 34.27 10.18
N VAL A 44 -27.82 35.06 9.84
CA VAL A 44 -29.07 34.52 9.24
C VAL A 44 -28.78 33.82 7.91
N ALA A 45 -27.94 34.42 7.05
CA ALA A 45 -27.54 33.79 5.79
C ALA A 45 -26.76 32.47 6.02
N THR A 46 -25.95 32.39 7.06
CA THR A 46 -25.20 31.18 7.43
C THR A 46 -26.16 30.07 7.88
N VAL A 47 -27.07 30.35 8.81
CA VAL A 47 -28.10 29.39 9.27
C VAL A 47 -28.94 28.90 8.09
N ARG A 48 -29.37 29.81 7.21
CA ARG A 48 -30.17 29.43 6.04
C ARG A 48 -29.40 28.53 5.07
N CYS A 49 -28.12 28.79 4.86
CA CYS A 49 -27.27 27.93 4.03
C CYS A 49 -27.05 26.55 4.67
N GLU A 50 -26.92 26.47 6.00
CA GLU A 50 -26.80 25.21 6.73
C GLU A 50 -28.09 24.37 6.66
N GLU A 51 -29.27 25.00 6.77
CA GLU A 51 -30.56 24.33 6.57
C GLU A 51 -30.67 23.71 5.18
N ILE A 52 -30.34 24.48 4.13
CA ILE A 52 -30.37 24.01 2.74
C ILE A 52 -29.36 22.88 2.54
N ALA A 53 -28.15 23.01 3.10
CA ALA A 53 -27.13 21.97 3.01
C ALA A 53 -27.59 20.66 3.68
N ASN A 54 -28.20 20.75 4.87
CA ASN A 54 -28.73 19.60 5.59
C ASN A 54 -29.90 18.94 4.84
N GLN A 55 -30.78 19.73 4.23
CA GLN A 55 -31.88 19.19 3.41
C GLN A 55 -31.35 18.43 2.19
N LYS A 56 -30.41 19.01 1.46
CA LYS A 56 -29.78 18.37 0.28
C LYS A 56 -28.96 17.14 0.69
N PHE A 57 -28.29 17.17 1.84
CA PHE A 57 -27.59 16.00 2.37
C PHE A 57 -28.56 14.85 2.68
N LYS A 58 -29.71 15.12 3.33
CA LYS A 58 -30.75 14.11 3.57
C LYS A 58 -31.26 13.49 2.27
N GLN A 59 -31.39 14.29 1.21
CA GLN A 59 -31.77 13.77 -0.11
C GLN A 59 -30.69 12.87 -0.69
N LEU A 60 -29.41 13.27 -0.62
CA LEU A 60 -28.30 12.46 -1.10
C LEU A 60 -28.19 11.11 -0.38
N VAL A 61 -28.42 11.07 0.93
CA VAL A 61 -28.38 9.81 1.71
C VAL A 61 -29.40 8.78 1.17
N HIS A 62 -30.47 9.25 0.54
CA HIS A 62 -31.50 8.41 -0.09
C HIS A 62 -31.45 8.42 -1.62
N ASP A 63 -30.37 8.93 -2.22
CA ASP A 63 -30.20 8.93 -3.67
C ASP A 63 -29.96 7.50 -4.17
N GLU A 64 -30.82 7.03 -5.09
CA GLU A 64 -30.74 5.67 -5.62
C GLU A 64 -29.40 5.40 -6.33
N GLY A 65 -28.84 6.40 -7.00
CA GLY A 65 -27.55 6.30 -7.69
C GLY A 65 -26.40 6.17 -6.69
N TRP A 66 -26.43 6.91 -5.59
CA TRP A 66 -25.46 6.76 -4.50
C TRP A 66 -25.57 5.40 -3.83
N LEU A 67 -26.78 4.96 -3.47
CA LEU A 67 -27.00 3.68 -2.80
C LEU A 67 -26.55 2.50 -3.66
N ALA A 68 -26.89 2.50 -4.95
CA ALA A 68 -26.43 1.47 -5.89
C ALA A 68 -24.90 1.49 -6.06
N LEU A 69 -24.29 2.69 -6.04
CA LEU A 69 -22.83 2.81 -6.09
C LEU A 69 -22.18 2.26 -4.82
N GLN A 70 -22.75 2.54 -3.65
CA GLN A 70 -22.26 2.06 -2.37
C GLN A 70 -22.36 0.52 -2.28
N GLU A 71 -23.48 -0.07 -2.69
CA GLU A 71 -23.66 -1.52 -2.76
C GLU A 71 -22.66 -2.16 -3.73
N ALA A 72 -22.46 -1.57 -4.90
CA ALA A 72 -21.50 -2.08 -5.88
C ALA A 72 -20.06 -2.08 -5.32
N VAL A 73 -19.69 -1.07 -4.53
CA VAL A 73 -18.39 -0.97 -3.87
C VAL A 73 -18.17 -2.11 -2.86
N GLU A 74 -19.22 -2.56 -2.16
CA GLU A 74 -19.10 -3.68 -1.21
C GLU A 74 -18.72 -4.99 -1.90
N THR A 75 -19.09 -5.15 -3.18
CA THR A 75 -18.78 -6.36 -3.96
C THR A 75 -17.40 -6.33 -4.62
N GLY A 76 -16.82 -5.14 -4.85
CA GLY A 76 -15.52 -5.02 -5.49
C GLY A 76 -15.25 -3.69 -6.20
N PRO A 77 -14.23 -3.64 -7.09
CA PRO A 77 -13.86 -2.42 -7.77
C PRO A 77 -14.92 -2.02 -8.81
N VAL A 78 -15.40 -0.78 -8.72
CA VAL A 78 -16.44 -0.25 -9.61
C VAL A 78 -15.82 0.66 -10.67
N ARG A 79 -16.04 0.33 -11.94
CA ARG A 79 -15.57 1.15 -13.07
C ARG A 79 -16.35 2.46 -13.18
N GLY A 80 -15.63 3.56 -13.37
CA GLY A 80 -16.16 4.91 -13.45
C GLY A 80 -16.65 5.44 -12.10
N PHE A 81 -16.20 4.85 -10.98
CA PHE A 81 -16.64 5.23 -9.63
C PHE A 81 -16.51 6.74 -9.41
N GLY A 82 -15.33 7.30 -9.70
CA GLY A 82 -15.04 8.71 -9.48
C GLY A 82 -15.94 9.62 -10.31
N GLN A 83 -16.15 9.29 -11.59
CA GLN A 83 -17.02 10.06 -12.47
C GLN A 83 -18.49 9.99 -12.02
N ARG A 84 -19.01 8.80 -11.71
CA ARG A 84 -20.41 8.61 -11.27
C ARG A 84 -20.68 9.36 -9.99
N LEU A 85 -19.83 9.19 -9.00
CA LEU A 85 -19.92 9.90 -7.73
C LEU A 85 -19.78 11.41 -7.92
N SER A 86 -18.85 11.86 -8.77
CA SER A 86 -18.71 13.29 -9.08
C SER A 86 -19.96 13.87 -9.71
N SER A 87 -20.63 13.11 -10.59
CA SER A 87 -21.90 13.54 -11.21
C SER A 87 -23.02 13.65 -10.18
N ILE A 88 -23.15 12.67 -9.28
CA ILE A 88 -24.14 12.69 -8.19
C ILE A 88 -23.88 13.91 -7.30
N LEU A 89 -22.65 14.08 -6.81
CA LEU A 89 -22.27 15.20 -5.96
C LEU A 89 -22.49 16.55 -6.67
N ALA A 90 -22.22 16.65 -7.97
CA ALA A 90 -22.43 17.88 -8.74
C ALA A 90 -23.91 18.30 -8.74
N THR A 91 -24.86 17.36 -8.87
CA THR A 91 -26.30 17.64 -8.80
C THR A 91 -26.68 18.31 -7.48
N TYR A 92 -26.23 17.75 -6.35
CA TYR A 92 -26.57 18.25 -5.02
C TYR A 92 -25.80 19.52 -4.61
N LEU A 93 -24.58 19.69 -5.13
CA LEU A 93 -23.74 20.85 -4.84
C LEU A 93 -24.01 22.05 -5.76
N SER A 94 -24.71 21.88 -6.89
CA SER A 94 -24.95 22.94 -7.88
C SER A 94 -25.50 24.23 -7.26
N GLU A 95 -26.50 24.11 -6.39
CA GLU A 95 -27.20 25.21 -5.71
C GLU A 95 -26.41 25.86 -4.56
N TRP A 96 -25.26 25.30 -4.17
CA TRP A 96 -24.53 25.77 -2.99
C TRP A 96 -23.57 26.91 -3.34
N SER A 97 -23.48 27.90 -2.45
CA SER A 97 -22.51 28.99 -2.57
C SER A 97 -21.07 28.46 -2.52
N SER A 98 -20.15 29.12 -3.23
CA SER A 98 -18.73 28.73 -3.33
C SER A 98 -18.03 28.59 -1.97
N LYS A 99 -18.42 29.41 -0.98
CA LYS A 99 -17.90 29.36 0.40
C LYS A 99 -18.29 28.07 1.13
N PHE A 100 -19.50 27.57 0.91
CA PHE A 100 -19.99 26.32 1.52
C PHE A 100 -19.42 25.09 0.82
N LYS A 101 -19.28 25.12 -0.51
CA LYS A 101 -18.55 24.09 -1.28
C LYS A 101 -17.16 23.85 -0.69
N MET A 102 -16.41 24.92 -0.39
CA MET A 102 -15.05 24.77 0.15
C MET A 102 -14.99 24.22 1.58
N LYS A 103 -15.92 24.59 2.48
CA LYS A 103 -15.97 24.03 3.85
C LYS A 103 -16.31 22.53 3.87
N LEU A 104 -17.17 22.10 2.94
CA LEU A 104 -17.60 20.71 2.84
C LEU A 104 -16.52 19.80 2.25
N VAL A 105 -15.80 20.31 1.25
CA VAL A 105 -14.66 19.64 0.59
C VAL A 105 -13.44 19.52 1.53
N LYS A 106 -13.22 20.52 2.40
CA LYS A 106 -12.11 20.53 3.37
C LYS A 106 -12.36 19.70 4.64
N GLY A 107 -13.49 18.98 4.73
CA GLY A 107 -13.60 17.81 5.63
C GLY A 107 -14.06 18.06 7.07
N SER A 108 -14.85 19.10 7.36
CA SER A 108 -15.24 19.37 8.76
C SER A 108 -16.66 18.95 9.17
N VAL A 109 -17.63 18.76 8.26
CA VAL A 109 -19.05 18.61 8.71
C VAL A 109 -20.02 17.75 7.86
N GLY A 110 -19.58 16.73 7.12
CA GLY A 110 -20.55 15.69 6.69
C GLY A 110 -20.23 14.94 5.41
N LEU A 111 -20.31 15.60 4.24
CA LEU A 111 -20.30 14.89 2.95
C LEU A 111 -18.99 14.14 2.69
N GLY A 112 -17.85 14.74 3.01
CA GLY A 112 -16.56 14.08 2.91
C GLY A 112 -16.49 12.84 3.81
N VAL A 113 -16.94 12.94 5.07
CA VAL A 113 -16.95 11.80 6.02
C VAL A 113 -17.92 10.70 5.58
N PHE A 114 -19.03 11.06 4.95
CA PHE A 114 -20.03 10.12 4.46
C PHE A 114 -19.57 9.33 3.23
N VAL A 115 -18.91 10.01 2.28
CA VAL A 115 -18.50 9.42 1.00
C VAL A 115 -17.11 8.76 1.08
N TYR A 116 -16.25 9.22 2.00
CA TYR A 116 -14.88 8.72 2.14
C TYR A 116 -14.78 7.21 2.41
N PRO A 117 -15.64 6.57 3.23
CA PRO A 117 -15.62 5.12 3.41
C PRO A 117 -15.74 4.35 2.08
N ALA A 118 -16.62 4.77 1.17
CA ALA A 118 -16.77 4.14 -0.14
C ALA A 118 -15.53 4.34 -1.02
N TYR A 119 -14.95 5.55 -1.02
CA TYR A 119 -13.69 5.82 -1.71
C TYR A 119 -12.54 4.96 -1.16
N SER A 120 -12.43 4.89 0.17
CA SER A 120 -11.43 4.07 0.85
C SER A 120 -11.61 2.58 0.54
N ALA A 121 -12.85 2.09 0.46
CA ALA A 121 -13.15 0.72 0.09
C ALA A 121 -12.70 0.44 -1.36
N ILE A 122 -13.02 1.31 -2.33
CA ILE A 122 -12.53 1.19 -3.71
C ILE A 122 -11.00 1.11 -3.76
N LEU A 123 -10.29 1.99 -3.05
CA LEU A 123 -8.83 1.91 -3.00
C LEU A 123 -8.34 0.59 -2.40
N GLY A 124 -9.05 0.08 -1.39
CA GLY A 124 -8.80 -1.24 -0.81
C GLY A 124 -8.94 -2.37 -1.84
N HIS A 125 -10.03 -2.40 -2.59
CA HIS A 125 -10.26 -3.39 -3.65
C HIS A 125 -9.24 -3.30 -4.78
N LEU A 126 -8.90 -2.09 -5.22
CA LEU A 126 -7.88 -1.87 -6.24
C LEU A 126 -6.51 -2.38 -5.78
N ARG A 127 -6.14 -2.15 -4.51
CA ARG A 127 -4.90 -2.67 -3.94
C ARG A 127 -4.90 -4.20 -3.90
N SER A 128 -5.97 -4.82 -3.37
CA SER A 128 -6.06 -6.27 -3.28
C SER A 128 -5.97 -6.92 -4.66
N LYS A 129 -6.72 -6.40 -5.63
CA LYS A 129 -6.69 -6.87 -7.01
C LYS A 129 -5.29 -6.73 -7.64
N ALA A 130 -4.66 -5.56 -7.50
CA ALA A 130 -3.32 -5.34 -8.07
C ALA A 130 -2.27 -6.28 -7.46
N LEU A 131 -2.39 -6.60 -6.16
CA LEU A 131 -1.52 -7.56 -5.49
C LEU A 131 -1.79 -9.00 -5.95
N GLU A 132 -3.04 -9.40 -6.11
CA GLU A 132 -3.41 -10.71 -6.66
C GLU A 132 -2.89 -10.87 -8.10
N ASP A 133 -3.11 -9.86 -8.95
CA ASP A 133 -2.62 -9.83 -10.33
C ASP A 133 -1.07 -9.87 -10.39
N PHE A 134 -0.38 -9.25 -9.42
CA PHE A 134 1.08 -9.37 -9.27
C PHE A 134 1.48 -10.83 -8.98
N GLN A 135 0.86 -11.46 -7.98
CA GLN A 135 1.18 -12.83 -7.56
C GLN A 135 0.98 -13.83 -8.70
N VAL A 136 -0.17 -13.75 -9.38
CA VAL A 136 -0.49 -14.63 -10.51
C VAL A 136 0.48 -14.44 -11.68
N ARG A 137 0.78 -13.19 -12.06
CA ARG A 137 1.74 -12.93 -13.14
C ARG A 137 3.13 -13.39 -12.81
N LEU A 138 3.58 -13.16 -11.57
CA LEU A 138 4.90 -13.60 -11.11
C LEU A 138 5.02 -15.12 -11.19
N GLU A 139 4.04 -15.85 -10.66
CA GLU A 139 4.01 -17.31 -10.74
C GLU A 139 4.06 -17.81 -12.19
N GLN A 140 3.25 -17.23 -13.08
CA GLN A 140 3.24 -17.60 -14.49
C GLN A 140 4.58 -17.34 -15.19
N SER A 141 5.21 -16.19 -14.93
CA SER A 141 6.52 -15.86 -15.49
C SER A 141 7.61 -16.82 -15.01
N LEU A 142 7.62 -17.16 -13.72
CA LEU A 142 8.58 -18.11 -13.16
C LEU A 142 8.37 -19.53 -13.72
N ASN A 143 7.13 -19.94 -13.93
CA ASN A 143 6.82 -21.24 -14.56
C ASN A 143 7.26 -21.32 -16.03
N LYS A 144 7.40 -20.18 -16.72
CA LYS A 144 7.97 -20.11 -18.08
C LYS A 144 9.51 -20.13 -18.10
N GLY A 145 10.16 -20.12 -16.94
CA GLY A 145 11.62 -20.07 -16.82
C GLY A 145 12.20 -18.68 -17.07
N GLU A 146 11.40 -17.61 -16.95
CA GLU A 146 11.89 -16.24 -17.04
C GLU A 146 12.79 -15.90 -15.84
N GLY A 147 13.72 -14.97 -16.02
CA GLY A 147 14.66 -14.55 -14.98
C GLY A 147 13.97 -13.85 -13.81
N PHE A 148 14.23 -14.29 -12.58
CA PHE A 148 13.51 -13.85 -11.37
C PHE A 148 13.41 -12.33 -11.22
N ALA A 149 14.53 -11.60 -11.24
CA ALA A 149 14.55 -10.15 -11.04
C ALA A 149 13.78 -9.41 -12.15
N SER A 150 13.91 -9.85 -13.40
CA SER A 150 13.18 -9.26 -14.53
C SER A 150 11.67 -9.52 -14.40
N SER A 151 11.27 -10.73 -14.04
CA SER A 151 9.85 -11.07 -13.83
C SER A 151 9.25 -10.25 -12.70
N VAL A 152 9.93 -10.13 -11.55
CA VAL A 152 9.47 -9.28 -10.43
C VAL A 152 9.32 -7.83 -10.87
N CYS A 153 10.32 -7.26 -11.56
CA CYS A 153 10.29 -5.88 -12.02
C CYS A 153 9.12 -5.62 -12.98
N THR A 154 8.95 -6.45 -14.01
CA THR A 154 7.86 -6.32 -15.00
C THR A 154 6.49 -6.48 -14.36
N CYS A 155 6.33 -7.49 -13.48
CA CYS A 155 5.06 -7.74 -12.79
C CYS A 155 4.72 -6.59 -11.84
N ALA A 156 5.69 -6.08 -11.07
CA ALA A 156 5.50 -4.96 -10.16
C ALA A 156 5.10 -3.69 -10.93
N GLN A 157 5.81 -3.34 -12.00
CA GLN A 157 5.50 -2.19 -12.84
C GLN A 157 4.08 -2.27 -13.42
N SER A 158 3.71 -3.43 -13.95
CA SER A 158 2.38 -3.63 -14.55
C SER A 158 1.26 -3.51 -13.50
N SER A 159 1.48 -4.08 -12.30
CA SER A 159 0.51 -4.02 -11.19
C SER A 159 0.34 -2.61 -10.65
N MET A 160 1.45 -1.87 -10.52
CA MET A 160 1.42 -0.46 -10.11
C MET A 160 0.69 0.41 -11.14
N LEU A 161 0.93 0.17 -12.44
CA LEU A 161 0.24 0.89 -13.50
C LEU A 161 -1.27 0.64 -13.51
N GLU A 162 -1.69 -0.60 -13.30
CA GLU A 162 -3.11 -0.97 -13.18
C GLU A 162 -3.77 -0.32 -11.95
N PHE A 163 -3.08 -0.33 -10.82
CA PHE A 163 -3.51 0.36 -9.61
C PHE A 163 -3.66 1.86 -9.83
N GLU A 164 -2.68 2.50 -10.48
CA GLU A 164 -2.72 3.93 -10.78
C GLU A 164 -3.88 4.29 -11.73
N LYS A 165 -4.10 3.49 -12.77
CA LYS A 165 -5.27 3.63 -13.66
C LYS A 165 -6.57 3.53 -12.86
N GLY A 166 -6.69 2.55 -11.96
CA GLY A 166 -7.84 2.42 -11.06
C GLY A 166 -8.02 3.64 -10.15
N CYS A 167 -6.93 4.17 -9.59
CA CYS A 167 -6.97 5.38 -8.76
C CYS A 167 -7.42 6.61 -9.55
N THR A 168 -6.98 6.75 -10.81
CA THR A 168 -7.44 7.85 -11.67
C THR A 168 -8.92 7.76 -12.00
N ASP A 169 -9.44 6.55 -12.20
CA ASP A 169 -10.87 6.29 -12.43
C ASP A 169 -11.72 6.53 -11.16
N ALA A 170 -11.15 6.26 -9.98
CA ALA A 170 -11.77 6.50 -8.69
C ALA A 170 -11.69 7.97 -8.21
N ALA A 171 -10.96 8.84 -8.91
CA ALA A 171 -10.77 10.23 -8.49
C ALA A 171 -12.08 11.02 -8.53
N ILE A 172 -12.41 11.69 -7.42
CA ILE A 172 -13.63 12.48 -7.27
C ILE A 172 -13.28 13.96 -7.47
N GLN A 173 -13.91 14.60 -8.47
CA GLN A 173 -13.60 15.98 -8.88
C GLN A 173 -13.74 17.00 -7.75
N GLN A 174 -14.68 16.76 -6.83
CA GLN A 174 -14.98 17.66 -5.73
C GLN A 174 -13.98 17.55 -4.58
N THR A 175 -13.07 16.57 -4.57
CA THR A 175 -12.16 16.31 -3.44
C THR A 175 -10.71 16.34 -3.88
N ASN A 176 -9.80 16.57 -2.94
CA ASN A 176 -8.35 16.45 -3.13
C ASN A 176 -7.79 15.17 -2.48
N TRP A 177 -8.63 14.13 -2.33
CA TRP A 177 -8.20 12.89 -1.70
C TRP A 177 -7.14 12.19 -2.54
N ASP A 178 -6.08 11.75 -1.87
CA ASP A 178 -4.96 11.10 -2.51
C ASP A 178 -4.86 9.62 -2.09
N ALA A 179 -4.42 8.80 -3.04
CA ALA A 179 -4.19 7.38 -2.83
C ALA A 179 -2.74 7.05 -2.41
N SER A 180 -1.93 8.05 -1.98
CA SER A 180 -0.49 7.86 -1.76
C SER A 180 -0.21 6.80 -0.69
N LYS A 181 -0.93 6.83 0.43
CA LYS A 181 -0.78 5.85 1.52
C LYS A 181 -1.09 4.42 1.06
N VAL A 182 -2.13 4.26 0.24
CA VAL A 182 -2.52 2.95 -0.29
C VAL A 182 -1.53 2.47 -1.34
N ARG A 183 -1.00 3.39 -2.17
CA ARG A 183 0.07 3.13 -3.15
C ARG A 183 1.34 2.63 -2.47
N GLU A 184 1.80 3.34 -1.44
CA GLU A 184 2.98 2.93 -0.68
C GLU A 184 2.76 1.57 -0.02
N LYS A 185 1.57 1.33 0.53
CA LYS A 185 1.23 0.01 1.09
C LYS A 185 1.29 -1.09 0.03
N LEU A 186 0.74 -0.87 -1.16
CA LEU A 186 0.82 -1.82 -2.28
C LEU A 186 2.28 -2.14 -2.62
N ARG A 187 3.13 -1.11 -2.72
CA ARG A 187 4.56 -1.28 -3.01
C ARG A 187 5.24 -2.15 -1.95
N HIS A 188 5.01 -1.88 -0.67
CA HIS A 188 5.56 -2.69 0.41
C HIS A 188 5.05 -4.14 0.37
N ASP A 189 3.76 -4.37 0.08
CA ASP A 189 3.19 -5.71 -0.03
C ASP A 189 3.80 -6.50 -1.21
N ILE A 190 4.02 -5.83 -2.35
CA ILE A 190 4.72 -6.40 -3.52
C ILE A 190 6.16 -6.77 -3.16
N ASP A 191 6.91 -5.87 -2.54
CA ASP A 191 8.31 -6.10 -2.16
C ASP A 191 8.44 -7.22 -1.12
N ALA A 192 7.50 -7.30 -0.17
CA ALA A 192 7.43 -8.37 0.82
C ALA A 192 7.13 -9.72 0.16
N HIS A 193 6.15 -9.79 -0.75
CA HIS A 193 5.84 -11.01 -1.48
C HIS A 193 7.01 -11.45 -2.37
N ALA A 194 7.60 -10.53 -3.13
CA ALA A 194 8.78 -10.80 -3.95
C ALA A 194 9.94 -11.36 -3.12
N SER A 195 10.18 -10.80 -1.93
CA SER A 195 11.20 -11.30 -1.01
C SER A 195 10.91 -12.71 -0.49
N SER A 196 9.65 -12.98 -0.14
CA SER A 196 9.22 -14.33 0.26
C SER A 196 9.43 -15.37 -0.85
N VAL A 197 9.02 -15.04 -2.08
CA VAL A 197 9.21 -15.92 -3.25
C VAL A 197 10.70 -16.11 -3.55
N ARG A 198 11.50 -15.03 -3.45
CA ARG A 198 12.97 -15.09 -3.62
C ARG A 198 13.58 -16.11 -2.67
N SER A 199 13.29 -16.01 -1.37
CA SER A 199 13.80 -16.92 -0.35
C SER A 199 13.37 -18.36 -0.59
N ALA A 200 12.10 -18.60 -0.94
CA ALA A 200 11.60 -19.94 -1.24
C ALA A 200 12.31 -20.56 -2.45
N LYS A 201 12.49 -19.79 -3.53
CA LYS A 201 13.15 -20.27 -4.75
C LYS A 201 14.65 -20.54 -4.55
N LEU A 202 15.32 -19.72 -3.74
CA LEU A 202 16.72 -19.96 -3.38
C LEU A 202 16.89 -21.20 -2.51
N ALA A 203 15.97 -21.44 -1.56
CA ALA A 203 15.97 -22.67 -0.77
C ALA A 203 15.73 -23.92 -1.64
N GLU A 204 14.79 -23.83 -2.59
CA GLU A 204 14.53 -24.88 -3.58
C GLU A 204 15.79 -25.18 -4.42
N LEU A 205 16.44 -24.14 -4.96
CA LEU A 205 17.68 -24.27 -5.71
C LEU A 205 18.78 -24.93 -4.88
N ASN A 206 19.02 -24.47 -3.65
CA ASN A 206 20.01 -25.07 -2.76
C ASN A 206 19.77 -26.58 -2.58
N SER A 207 18.54 -26.97 -2.25
CA SER A 207 18.19 -28.39 -2.07
C SER A 207 18.40 -29.21 -3.33
N ASN A 208 18.11 -28.66 -4.51
CA ASN A 208 18.33 -29.34 -5.78
C ASN A 208 19.83 -29.58 -6.05
N TYR A 209 20.68 -28.60 -5.77
CA TYR A 209 22.13 -28.75 -5.94
C TYR A 209 22.77 -29.65 -4.88
N GLU A 210 22.27 -29.65 -3.64
CA GLU A 210 22.64 -30.63 -2.61
C GLU A 210 22.31 -32.06 -3.05
N LYS A 211 21.09 -32.29 -3.58
CA LYS A 211 20.70 -33.60 -4.13
C LYS A 211 21.59 -34.00 -5.29
N LYS A 212 21.89 -33.07 -6.21
CA LYS A 212 22.80 -33.31 -7.33
C LYS A 212 24.19 -33.74 -6.84
N LEU A 213 24.79 -32.98 -5.92
CA LEU A 213 26.08 -33.32 -5.30
C LEU A 213 26.04 -34.69 -4.61
N SER A 214 24.99 -34.96 -3.83
CA SER A 214 24.81 -36.25 -3.17
C SER A 214 24.78 -37.40 -4.17
N SER A 215 24.06 -37.25 -5.28
CA SER A 215 23.98 -38.28 -6.33
C SER A 215 25.29 -38.47 -7.09
N SER A 216 26.00 -37.39 -7.42
CA SER A 216 27.28 -37.46 -8.13
C SER A 216 28.43 -38.01 -7.29
N LEU A 217 28.41 -37.76 -5.97
CA LEU A 217 29.51 -38.14 -5.08
C LEU A 217 29.30 -39.50 -4.41
N SER A 218 28.08 -39.81 -3.94
CA SER A 218 27.85 -40.96 -3.05
C SER A 218 28.31 -42.29 -3.67
N GLY A 219 27.82 -42.62 -4.86
CA GLY A 219 28.11 -43.89 -5.52
C GLY A 219 29.61 -44.04 -5.89
N PRO A 220 30.22 -43.07 -6.59
CA PRO A 220 31.63 -43.16 -6.92
C PRO A 220 32.57 -43.17 -5.72
N VAL A 221 32.24 -42.46 -4.63
CA VAL A 221 33.04 -42.48 -3.39
C VAL A 221 32.96 -43.85 -2.73
N GLU A 222 31.77 -44.44 -2.62
CA GLU A 222 31.56 -45.79 -2.09
C GLU A 222 32.37 -46.82 -2.89
N ALA A 223 32.26 -46.83 -4.22
CA ALA A 223 33.02 -47.75 -5.08
C ALA A 223 34.56 -47.60 -4.95
N LEU A 224 35.05 -46.36 -4.82
CA LEU A 224 36.48 -46.10 -4.61
C LEU A 224 36.97 -46.64 -3.25
N LEU A 225 36.16 -46.48 -2.20
CA LEU A 225 36.48 -46.97 -0.86
C LEU A 225 36.46 -48.50 -0.78
N GLU A 226 35.49 -49.16 -1.43
CA GLU A 226 35.42 -50.63 -1.51
C GLU A 226 36.63 -51.23 -2.25
N THR A 227 37.03 -50.62 -3.37
CA THR A 227 38.19 -51.07 -4.15
C THR A 227 39.47 -50.98 -3.32
N GLY A 228 39.63 -49.92 -2.53
CA GLY A 228 40.76 -49.74 -1.60
C GLY A 228 42.14 -49.71 -2.28
N ALA A 229 42.21 -49.16 -3.49
CA ALA A 229 43.48 -48.98 -4.23
C ALA A 229 44.42 -47.98 -3.54
N ASN A 230 45.72 -48.06 -3.83
CA ASN A 230 46.74 -47.15 -3.24
C ASN A 230 46.47 -45.66 -3.51
N ASN A 231 45.73 -45.32 -4.57
CA ASN A 231 45.40 -43.96 -4.95
C ASN A 231 43.97 -43.51 -4.55
N THR A 232 43.24 -44.31 -3.76
CA THR A 232 41.82 -44.07 -3.40
C THR A 232 41.56 -42.64 -2.93
N TRP A 233 42.29 -42.16 -1.92
CA TRP A 233 42.10 -40.80 -1.39
C TRP A 233 42.46 -39.70 -2.38
N ALA A 234 43.42 -39.93 -3.28
CA ALA A 234 43.76 -38.98 -4.33
C ALA A 234 42.63 -38.90 -5.37
N SER A 235 42.02 -40.03 -5.73
CA SER A 235 40.87 -40.11 -6.64
C SER A 235 39.63 -39.44 -6.02
N ILE A 236 39.34 -39.69 -4.74
CA ILE A 236 38.22 -39.04 -4.02
C ILE A 236 38.40 -37.52 -3.99
N ARG A 237 39.60 -37.01 -3.69
CA ARG A 237 39.86 -35.55 -3.71
C ARG A 237 39.66 -34.94 -5.09
N LYS A 238 40.09 -35.61 -6.16
CA LYS A 238 39.89 -35.14 -7.54
C LYS A 238 38.41 -35.09 -7.89
N LEU A 239 37.67 -36.14 -7.58
CA LEU A 239 36.22 -36.21 -7.79
C LEU A 239 35.49 -35.12 -7.01
N LEU A 240 35.75 -35.01 -5.71
CA LEU A 240 35.14 -33.99 -4.84
C LEU A 240 35.35 -32.58 -5.41
N ASN A 241 36.59 -32.23 -5.75
CA ASN A 241 36.88 -30.91 -6.30
C ASN A 241 36.15 -30.67 -7.61
N HIS A 242 36.17 -31.64 -8.53
CA HIS A 242 35.53 -31.51 -9.84
C HIS A 242 34.01 -31.33 -9.72
N GLU A 243 33.32 -32.24 -9.04
CA GLU A 243 31.86 -32.18 -8.90
C GLU A 243 31.42 -30.95 -8.12
N THR A 244 32.20 -30.53 -7.11
CA THR A 244 31.91 -29.31 -6.35
C THR A 244 32.08 -28.06 -7.21
N GLU A 245 33.14 -27.96 -8.01
CA GLU A 245 33.37 -26.84 -8.92
C GLU A 245 32.28 -26.74 -9.99
N VAL A 246 31.89 -27.87 -10.58
CA VAL A 246 30.79 -27.95 -11.54
C VAL A 246 29.49 -27.46 -10.90
N ALA A 247 29.10 -28.01 -9.74
CA ALA A 247 27.87 -27.63 -9.05
C ALA A 247 27.88 -26.15 -8.63
N VAL A 248 28.99 -25.64 -8.11
CA VAL A 248 29.13 -24.22 -7.70
C VAL A 248 29.06 -23.30 -8.92
N SER A 249 29.64 -23.68 -10.07
CA SER A 249 29.60 -22.90 -11.31
C SER A 249 28.16 -22.81 -11.85
N GLU A 250 27.49 -23.95 -12.02
CA GLU A 250 26.10 -24.00 -12.47
C GLU A 250 25.15 -23.28 -11.52
N PHE A 251 25.33 -23.47 -10.20
CA PHE A 251 24.59 -22.74 -9.17
C PHE A 251 24.77 -21.23 -9.32
N SER A 252 26.01 -20.77 -9.55
CA SER A 252 26.31 -19.34 -9.77
C SER A 252 25.53 -18.78 -10.96
N THR A 253 25.46 -19.53 -12.06
CA THR A 253 24.67 -19.13 -13.23
C THR A 253 23.17 -19.11 -12.91
N ALA A 254 22.66 -20.09 -12.15
CA ALA A 254 21.26 -20.16 -11.78
C ALA A 254 20.82 -19.00 -10.86
N VAL A 255 21.68 -18.58 -9.92
CA VAL A 255 21.35 -17.48 -8.99
C VAL A 255 21.64 -16.09 -9.55
N ALA A 256 22.30 -15.97 -10.71
CA ALA A 256 22.64 -14.67 -11.31
C ALA A 256 21.40 -13.78 -11.54
N ASN A 257 20.26 -14.39 -11.90
CA ASN A 257 19.01 -13.67 -12.16
C ASN A 257 18.26 -13.22 -10.90
N PHE A 258 18.80 -13.46 -9.70
CA PHE A 258 18.17 -13.10 -8.42
C PHE A 258 18.67 -11.78 -7.84
N GLU A 259 19.68 -11.15 -8.46
CA GLU A 259 20.29 -9.87 -8.03
C GLU A 259 20.71 -9.88 -6.56
N LEU A 260 21.34 -10.97 -6.13
CA LEU A 260 21.84 -11.12 -4.77
C LEU A 260 23.14 -10.34 -4.57
N ASP A 261 23.36 -9.88 -3.35
CA ASP A 261 24.64 -9.29 -2.97
C ASP A 261 25.76 -10.36 -2.98
N ASN A 262 26.99 -9.89 -3.19
CA ASN A 262 28.15 -10.77 -3.31
C ASN A 262 28.41 -11.60 -2.03
N GLU A 263 28.03 -11.09 -0.86
CA GLU A 263 28.24 -11.79 0.42
C GLU A 263 27.26 -12.98 0.54
N THR A 264 25.99 -12.77 0.22
CA THR A 264 24.98 -13.83 0.20
C THR A 264 25.34 -14.90 -0.82
N VAL A 265 25.74 -14.50 -2.03
CA VAL A 265 26.22 -15.44 -3.06
C VAL A 265 27.42 -16.25 -2.56
N ALA A 266 28.40 -15.60 -1.91
CA ALA A 266 29.57 -16.28 -1.36
C ALA A 266 29.19 -17.29 -0.26
N LYS A 267 28.27 -16.93 0.65
CA LYS A 267 27.76 -17.82 1.71
C LYS A 267 27.08 -19.06 1.12
N MET A 268 26.24 -18.90 0.09
CA MET A 268 25.57 -20.02 -0.58
C MET A 268 26.56 -20.94 -1.30
N LYS A 269 27.58 -20.39 -1.97
CA LYS A 269 28.66 -21.20 -2.57
C LYS A 269 29.45 -21.98 -1.52
N GLN A 270 29.75 -21.35 -0.39
CA GLN A 270 30.46 -21.99 0.70
C GLN A 270 29.64 -23.14 1.30
N HIS A 271 28.34 -22.93 1.51
CA HIS A 271 27.42 -23.97 1.95
C HIS A 271 27.46 -25.22 1.04
N LEU A 272 27.42 -25.05 -0.29
CA LEU A 272 27.52 -26.19 -1.22
C LEU A 272 28.87 -26.92 -1.12
N LYS A 273 29.98 -26.19 -0.94
CA LYS A 273 31.30 -26.79 -0.74
C LYS A 273 31.37 -27.62 0.55
N ASP A 274 30.79 -27.11 1.63
CA ASP A 274 30.78 -27.80 2.91
C ASP A 274 29.83 -29.01 2.88
N TYR A 275 28.68 -28.89 2.21
CA TYR A 275 27.79 -30.02 1.96
C TYR A 275 28.50 -31.14 1.18
N ALA A 276 29.19 -30.82 0.09
CA ALA A 276 29.94 -31.80 -0.71
C ALA A 276 31.00 -32.54 0.13
N ARG A 277 31.72 -31.83 1.01
CA ARG A 277 32.67 -32.45 1.95
C ARG A 277 31.98 -33.39 2.92
N ASN A 278 30.84 -32.97 3.48
CA ASN A 278 30.06 -33.78 4.41
C ASN A 278 29.54 -35.07 3.76
N VAL A 279 29.13 -35.03 2.49
CA VAL A 279 28.74 -36.24 1.74
C VAL A 279 29.89 -37.26 1.72
N VAL A 280 31.10 -36.82 1.38
CA VAL A 280 32.30 -37.69 1.36
C VAL A 280 32.63 -38.22 2.75
N GLU A 281 32.58 -37.36 3.77
CA GLU A 281 32.85 -37.75 5.17
C GLU A 281 31.84 -38.80 5.66
N THR A 282 30.56 -38.61 5.36
CA THR A 282 29.49 -39.54 5.70
C THR A 282 29.70 -40.88 5.03
N LYS A 283 30.03 -40.90 3.73
CA LYS A 283 30.35 -42.13 2.99
C LYS A 283 31.57 -42.85 3.54
N ALA A 284 32.63 -42.11 3.86
CA ALA A 284 33.82 -42.69 4.49
C ALA A 284 33.50 -43.32 5.86
N ARG A 285 32.63 -42.69 6.66
CA ARG A 285 32.17 -43.23 7.95
C ARG A 285 31.32 -44.48 7.79
N GLU A 286 30.43 -44.51 6.81
CA GLU A 286 29.61 -45.68 6.46
C GLU A 286 30.50 -46.88 6.08
N GLU A 287 31.46 -46.68 5.18
CA GLU A 287 32.36 -47.75 4.75
C GLU A 287 33.31 -48.24 5.85
N ALA A 288 33.77 -47.33 6.72
CA ALA A 288 34.52 -47.72 7.91
C ALA A 288 33.70 -48.64 8.84
N GLY A 289 32.38 -48.42 8.94
CA GLY A 289 31.47 -49.30 9.68
C GLY A 289 31.31 -50.69 9.06
N LYS A 290 31.48 -50.81 7.73
CA LYS A 290 31.39 -52.09 6.98
C LYS A 290 32.71 -52.88 6.95
N ILE A 291 33.78 -52.40 7.60
CA ILE A 291 35.13 -52.97 7.45
C ILE A 291 35.22 -54.46 7.77
N MET A 292 34.46 -54.96 8.75
CA MET A 292 34.45 -56.38 9.11
C MET A 292 33.85 -57.28 8.03
N ILE A 293 32.98 -56.75 7.17
CA ILE A 293 32.42 -57.46 6.02
C ILE A 293 33.49 -57.48 4.92
N HIS A 294 34.08 -56.32 4.61
CA HIS A 294 35.15 -56.18 3.63
C HIS A 294 36.39 -57.04 3.95
N MET A 295 36.71 -57.24 5.23
CA MET A 295 37.81 -58.13 5.66
C MET A 295 37.49 -59.61 5.52
N LYS A 296 36.22 -60.01 5.41
CA LYS A 296 35.81 -61.41 5.17
C LYS A 296 35.70 -61.73 3.68
N ASP A 297 35.38 -60.73 2.86
CA ASP A 297 35.20 -60.87 1.42
C ASP A 297 36.52 -60.77 0.62
N ARG A 298 37.62 -60.36 1.28
CA ARG A 298 39.00 -60.34 0.75
C ARG A 298 39.79 -61.58 1.18
#